data_AF-A0AAJ1Q5Q7-F1
#
_entry.id   AF-A0AAJ1Q5Q7-F1
#
_cell.length_a   1.000
_cell.length_b   1.000
_cell.length_c   1.000
_cell.angle_alpha   90.00
_cell.angle_beta   90.00
_cell.angle_gamma   90.00
#
_symmetry.space_group_name_H-M   'P 1'
#
loop_
_entity.id
_entity.type
_entity.pdbx_description
1 polymer ?
#
loop_
_entity_poly.entity_id
_entity_poly.type
_entity_poly.pdbx_seq_one_letter_code
_entity_poly.pdbx_strand_id
1 'polypeptide(L)'
;EIALPRELTPEQRLELVQDFVRQEAGERHAWSFAIHNPKASIDGGEQPHAHIMMSQRVNDGIDRTPEQYFRRYNARYPERGGAKKDSGSLTPTQQKEQLRELRKRWEVKHNEHMRKHGFERG
;
A
#
# COMPACT_ATOMS: atom_id res chain seq x y z
N GLU A 1 6.89 1.76 -3.38
CA GLU A 1 6.64 2.25 -4.75
C GLU A 1 6.26 1.07 -5.62
N ILE A 2 5.36 1.27 -6.58
CA ILE A 2 4.93 0.29 -7.56
C ILE A 2 4.89 0.94 -8.94
N ALA A 3 5.37 0.24 -9.97
CA ALA A 3 5.20 0.66 -11.36
C ALA A 3 3.76 0.38 -11.80
N LEU A 4 3.20 1.23 -12.64
CA LEU A 4 1.85 1.08 -13.19
C LEU A 4 1.94 0.78 -14.70
N PRO A 5 0.96 0.08 -15.27
CA PRO A 5 0.94 -0.20 -16.70
C PRO A 5 0.67 1.08 -17.49
N ARG A 6 1.46 1.31 -18.55
CA ARG A 6 1.33 2.49 -19.42
C ARG A 6 0.11 2.41 -20.34
N GLU A 7 -0.38 1.20 -20.56
CA GLU A 7 -1.56 0.86 -21.36
C GLU A 7 -2.86 1.34 -20.71
N LEU A 8 -2.90 1.42 -19.38
CA LEU A 8 -4.06 1.91 -18.65
C LEU A 8 -4.15 3.43 -18.68
N THR A 9 -5.36 3.98 -18.72
CA THR A 9 -5.60 5.42 -18.58
C THR A 9 -5.30 5.89 -17.15
N PRO A 10 -5.12 7.21 -16.91
CA PRO A 10 -4.92 7.75 -15.56
C PRO A 10 -6.01 7.32 -14.56
N GLU A 11 -7.27 7.26 -14.99
CA GLU A 11 -8.41 6.86 -14.16
C GLU A 11 -8.36 5.37 -13.81
N GLN A 12 -7.96 4.52 -14.77
CA GLN A 12 -7.80 3.08 -14.56
C GLN A 12 -6.61 2.78 -13.65
N ARG A 13 -5.51 3.54 -13.79
CA ARG A 13 -4.35 3.49 -12.87
C ARG A 13 -4.74 3.93 -11.46
N LEU A 14 -5.57 4.96 -11.32
CA LEU A 14 -6.10 5.40 -10.03
C LEU A 14 -6.94 4.29 -9.37
N GLU A 15 -7.84 3.66 -10.13
CA GLU A 15 -8.65 2.55 -9.65
C GLU A 15 -7.78 1.38 -9.16
N LEU A 16 -6.78 0.97 -9.96
CA LEU A 16 -5.82 -0.08 -9.61
C LEU A 16 -5.09 0.21 -8.29
N VAL A 17 -4.58 1.44 -8.11
CA VAL A 17 -3.88 1.83 -6.88
C VAL A 17 -4.84 1.82 -5.69
N GLN A 18 -6.06 2.35 -5.85
CA GLN A 18 -7.05 2.35 -4.78
C GLN A 18 -7.41 0.93 -4.34
N ASP A 19 -7.65 0.01 -5.28
CA ASP A 19 -8.00 -1.37 -4.97
C ASP A 19 -6.86 -2.13 -4.34
N PHE A 20 -5.62 -1.91 -4.80
CA PHE A 20 -4.45 -2.50 -4.17
C PHE A 20 -4.24 -1.98 -2.74
N VAL A 21 -4.39 -0.68 -2.50
CA VAL A 21 -4.24 -0.10 -1.16
C VAL A 21 -5.36 -0.58 -0.22
N ARG A 22 -6.60 -0.68 -0.70
CA ARG A 22 -7.71 -1.28 0.07
C ARG A 22 -7.44 -2.74 0.42
N GLN A 23 -6.87 -3.52 -0.50
CA GLN A 23 -6.51 -4.92 -0.26
C GLN A 23 -5.41 -5.05 0.82
N GLU A 24 -4.36 -4.23 0.74
CA GLU A 24 -3.19 -4.39 1.63
C GLU A 24 -3.34 -3.71 2.99
N ALA A 25 -4.01 -2.55 3.05
CA ALA A 25 -4.18 -1.79 4.29
C ALA A 25 -5.62 -1.76 4.81
N GLY A 26 -6.60 -1.77 3.90
CA GLY A 26 -8.02 -1.61 4.23
C GLY A 26 -8.25 -0.45 5.19
N GLU A 27 -9.03 -0.70 6.24
CA GLU A 27 -9.25 0.23 7.36
C GLU A 27 -8.30 -0.02 8.54
N ARG A 28 -7.47 -1.07 8.46
CA ARG A 28 -6.53 -1.47 9.52
C ARG A 28 -5.38 -0.48 9.67
N HIS A 29 -4.99 0.20 8.60
CA HIS A 29 -3.90 1.16 8.61
C HIS A 29 -4.32 2.48 7.98
N ALA A 30 -3.83 3.59 8.52
CA ALA A 30 -3.87 4.86 7.81
C ALA A 30 -2.88 4.82 6.63
N TRP A 31 -3.30 5.30 5.46
CA TRP A 31 -2.48 5.30 4.26
C TRP A 31 -2.73 6.56 3.42
N SER A 32 -1.75 6.88 2.58
CA SER A 32 -1.84 7.92 1.54
C SER A 32 -1.02 7.49 0.35
N PHE A 33 -1.39 7.92 -0.86
CA PHE A 33 -0.59 7.64 -2.05
C PHE A 33 -0.54 8.82 -3.01
N ALA A 34 0.47 8.83 -3.87
CA ALA A 34 0.61 9.74 -5.00
C ALA A 34 0.98 8.94 -6.25
N ILE A 35 0.43 9.32 -7.40
CA ILE A 35 0.76 8.74 -8.71
C ILE A 35 1.56 9.77 -9.49
N HIS A 36 2.74 9.39 -9.95
CA HIS A 36 3.58 10.17 -10.84
C HIS A 36 3.56 9.58 -12.24
N ASN A 37 3.72 10.42 -13.25
CA ASN A 37 3.85 10.01 -14.65
C ASN A 37 4.95 10.79 -15.38
N PRO A 38 6.22 10.66 -14.96
CA PRO A 38 7.33 11.27 -15.69
C PRO A 38 7.61 10.52 -17.00
N LYS A 39 8.46 11.11 -17.83
CA LYS A 39 9.03 10.41 -18.98
C LYS A 39 10.13 9.46 -18.53
N ALA A 40 10.10 8.23 -19.03
CA ALA A 40 11.15 7.25 -18.85
C ALA A 40 12.46 7.75 -19.48
N SER A 41 13.58 7.49 -18.81
CA SER A 41 14.90 7.92 -19.27
C SER A 41 15.43 7.15 -20.50
N ILE A 42 14.87 5.97 -20.77
CA ILE A 42 15.36 5.05 -21.81
C ILE A 42 14.64 5.27 -23.15
N ASP A 43 13.31 5.16 -23.16
CA ASP A 43 12.50 5.23 -24.39
C ASP A 43 11.73 6.55 -24.53
N GLY A 44 11.81 7.44 -23.54
CA GLY A 44 11.06 8.71 -23.50
C GLY A 44 9.55 8.55 -23.31
N GLY A 45 9.06 7.31 -23.17
CA GLY A 45 7.66 6.98 -22.96
C GLY A 45 7.19 7.31 -21.54
N GLU A 46 5.92 7.06 -21.25
CA GLU A 46 5.38 7.23 -19.90
C GLU A 46 5.97 6.20 -18.91
N GLN A 47 6.35 6.65 -17.71
CA GLN A 47 6.78 5.81 -16.60
C GLN A 47 5.86 5.99 -15.38
N PRO A 48 4.58 5.62 -15.47
CA PRO A 48 3.66 5.83 -14.37
C PRO A 48 4.03 4.93 -13.17
N HIS A 49 4.05 5.52 -11.98
CA HIS A 49 4.33 4.80 -10.73
C HIS A 49 3.63 5.45 -9.56
N ALA A 50 3.36 4.67 -8.50
CA ALA A 50 2.75 5.16 -7.28
C ALA A 50 3.69 5.01 -6.07
N HIS A 51 3.79 6.08 -5.28
CA HIS A 51 4.30 6.00 -3.91
C HIS A 51 3.11 5.80 -2.97
N ILE A 52 3.16 4.72 -2.19
CA ILE A 52 2.16 4.39 -1.18
C ILE A 52 2.85 4.48 0.18
N MET A 53 2.34 5.36 1.03
CA MET A 53 2.78 5.54 2.41
C MET A 53 1.72 4.91 3.32
N MET A 54 2.15 4.05 4.24
CA MET A 54 1.27 3.37 5.18
C MET A 54 1.82 3.50 6.59
N SER A 55 0.95 3.86 7.53
CA SER A 55 1.28 3.85 8.94
C SER A 55 1.27 2.43 9.48
N GLN A 56 2.38 1.99 10.08
CA GLN A 56 2.43 0.69 10.78
C GLN A 56 1.62 0.68 12.09
N ARG A 57 0.83 1.71 12.37
CA ARG A 57 -0.10 1.71 13.50
C ARG A 57 -1.38 1.00 13.08
N VAL A 58 -1.84 0.08 13.93
CA VAL A 58 -3.10 -0.64 13.74
C VAL A 58 -4.23 0.25 14.26
N ASN A 59 -5.22 0.49 13.42
CA ASN A 59 -6.49 1.06 13.79
C ASN A 59 -7.28 0.01 14.59
N ASP A 60 -7.42 0.25 15.89
CA ASP A 60 -8.15 -0.59 16.84
C ASP A 60 -9.53 -0.01 17.19
N GLY A 61 -10.00 1.00 16.45
CA GLY A 61 -11.30 1.66 16.66
C GLY A 61 -11.33 2.62 17.84
N ILE A 62 -10.20 2.87 18.51
CA ILE A 62 -10.11 3.83 19.61
C ILE A 62 -9.68 5.19 19.06
N ASP A 63 -10.55 6.20 19.24
CA ASP A 63 -10.24 7.58 18.92
C ASP A 63 -9.08 8.12 19.76
N ARG A 64 -8.12 8.74 19.08
CA ARG A 64 -6.90 9.31 19.68
C ARG A 64 -6.58 10.64 19.04
N THR A 65 -6.11 11.60 19.83
CA THR A 65 -5.54 12.83 19.28
C THR A 65 -4.24 12.54 18.53
N PRO A 66 -3.79 13.43 17.63
CA PRO A 66 -2.50 13.28 16.95
C PRO A 66 -1.32 13.07 17.91
N GLU A 67 -1.32 13.78 19.04
CA GLU A 67 -0.27 13.70 20.08
C GLU A 67 -0.30 12.37 20.84
N GLN A 68 -1.47 11.70 20.89
CA GLN A 68 -1.62 10.41 21.52
C GLN A 68 -1.32 9.25 20.56
N TYR A 69 -1.75 9.36 19.29
CA TYR A 69 -1.72 8.27 18.31
C TYR A 69 -0.36 7.57 18.22
N PHE A 70 0.72 8.34 18.21
CA PHE A 70 2.09 7.82 18.08
C PHE A 70 2.81 7.52 19.40
N ARG A 71 2.15 7.67 20.55
CA ARG A 71 2.74 7.27 21.85
C ARG A 71 3.00 5.76 21.90
N ARG A 72 3.72 5.32 22.93
CA ARG A 72 3.89 3.90 23.23
C ARG A 72 2.51 3.28 23.49
N TYR A 73 2.29 2.09 22.93
CA TYR A 73 1.09 1.31 23.19
C TYR A 73 1.06 0.86 24.65
N ASN A 74 -0.11 0.99 25.30
CA ASN A 74 -0.34 0.54 26.67
C ASN A 74 -1.23 -0.70 26.64
N ALA A 75 -0.65 -1.89 26.85
CA ALA A 75 -1.38 -3.15 26.77
C ALA A 75 -2.43 -3.32 27.88
N ARG A 76 -2.24 -2.66 29.03
CA ARG A 76 -3.18 -2.75 30.17
C ARG A 76 -4.38 -1.82 29.99
N TYR A 77 -4.16 -0.66 29.38
CA TYR A 77 -5.17 0.37 29.12
C TYR A 77 -4.95 1.00 27.72
N PRO A 78 -5.38 0.33 26.63
CA PRO A 78 -5.14 0.77 25.25
C PRO A 78 -5.59 2.20 24.93
N GLU A 79 -6.65 2.66 25.60
CA GLU A 79 -7.23 3.99 25.49
C GLU A 79 -6.35 5.09 26.12
N ARG A 80 -5.38 4.71 26.96
CA ARG A 80 -4.42 5.62 27.61
C ARG A 80 -3.03 5.60 26.94
N GLY A 81 -2.88 4.81 25.88
CA GLY A 81 -1.65 4.70 25.09
C GLY A 81 -1.83 5.16 23.65
N GLY A 82 -0.77 5.05 22.86
CA GLY A 82 -0.84 5.21 21.40
C GLY A 82 -1.32 3.92 20.72
N ALA A 83 -1.63 4.01 19.43
CA ALA A 83 -2.07 2.85 18.65
C ALA A 83 -0.97 1.77 18.58
N LYS A 84 -1.34 0.49 18.59
CA LYS A 84 -0.35 -0.60 18.55
C LYS A 84 0.39 -0.61 17.22
N LYS A 85 1.70 -0.87 17.23
CA LYS A 85 2.44 -1.11 15.98
C LYS A 85 2.18 -2.54 15.48
N ASP A 86 2.04 -2.69 14.17
CA ASP A 86 1.96 -3.96 13.46
C ASP A 86 3.34 -4.54 13.12
N SER A 87 4.38 -4.03 13.78
CA SER A 87 5.71 -4.60 13.75
C SER A 87 5.78 -5.67 14.83
N GLY A 88 5.23 -6.86 14.56
CA GLY A 88 5.68 -8.04 15.29
C GLY A 88 7.20 -8.20 15.16
N SER A 89 7.82 -8.98 16.04
CA SER A 89 9.26 -9.29 15.98
C SER A 89 9.55 -10.26 14.83
N LEU A 90 9.39 -9.82 13.58
CA LEU A 90 9.66 -10.63 12.40
C LEU A 90 11.17 -10.79 12.22
N THR A 91 11.60 -12.04 12.02
CA THR A 91 12.98 -12.33 11.62
C THR A 91 13.24 -11.79 10.21
N PRO A 92 14.52 -11.56 9.81
CA PRO A 92 14.85 -11.15 8.46
C PRO A 92 14.28 -12.09 7.36
N THR A 93 14.22 -13.40 7.64
CA THR A 93 13.63 -14.40 6.73
C THR A 93 12.13 -14.16 6.54
N GLN A 94 11.39 -13.96 7.63
CA GLN A 94 9.96 -13.69 7.57
C GLN A 94 9.65 -12.36 6.86
N GLN A 95 10.47 -11.33 7.07
CA GLN A 95 10.33 -10.05 6.35
C GLN A 95 10.51 -10.24 4.83
N LYS A 96 11.49 -11.06 4.43
CA LYS A 96 11.73 -11.38 3.02
C LYS A 96 10.58 -12.18 2.40
N GLU A 97 10.01 -13.13 3.14
CA GLU A 97 8.84 -13.89 2.70
C GLU A 97 7.62 -12.99 2.55
N GLN A 98 7.34 -12.13 3.54
CA GLN A 98 6.24 -11.16 3.43
C GLN A 98 6.40 -10.21 2.24
N LEU A 99 7.62 -9.76 1.95
CA LEU A 99 7.89 -8.93 0.77
C LEU A 99 7.62 -9.69 -0.54
N ARG A 100 7.95 -10.99 -0.60
CA ARG A 100 7.65 -11.83 -1.77
C ARG A 100 6.16 -12.00 -1.95
N GLU A 101 5.42 -12.26 -0.87
CA GLU A 101 3.97 -12.40 -0.93
C GLU A 101 3.27 -11.08 -1.29
N LEU A 102 3.77 -9.93 -0.79
CA LEU A 102 3.30 -8.62 -1.20
C LEU A 102 3.48 -8.41 -2.72
N ARG A 103 4.64 -8.78 -3.27
CA ARG A 103 4.90 -8.67 -4.71
C ARG A 103 4.00 -9.57 -5.55
N LYS A 104 3.71 -10.79 -5.09
CA LYS A 104 2.75 -11.69 -5.75
C LYS A 104 1.33 -11.12 -5.71
N ARG A 105 0.90 -10.56 -4.58
CA ARG A 105 -0.41 -9.91 -4.47
C ARG A 105 -0.53 -8.69 -5.37
N TRP A 106 0.56 -7.92 -5.53
CA TRP A 106 0.64 -6.85 -6.52
C TRP A 106 0.48 -7.39 -7.95
N GLU A 107 1.24 -8.42 -8.32
CA GLU A 107 1.14 -9.07 -9.65
C GLU A 107 -0.30 -9.51 -9.96
N VAL A 108 -0.96 -10.20 -9.03
CA VAL A 108 -2.35 -10.64 -9.21
C VAL A 108 -3.28 -9.46 -9.44
N LYS A 109 -3.19 -8.42 -8.60
CA LYS A 109 -4.05 -7.24 -8.72
C LYS A 109 -3.78 -6.46 -10.00
N HIS A 110 -2.51 -6.31 -10.39
CA HIS A 110 -2.12 -5.70 -11.65
C HIS A 110 -2.75 -6.43 -12.84
N ASN A 111 -2.58 -7.75 -12.92
CA ASN A 111 -3.11 -8.56 -14.03
C ASN A 111 -4.64 -8.56 -14.08
N GLU A 112 -5.30 -8.51 -12.92
CA GLU A 112 -6.75 -8.38 -12.83
C GLU A 112 -7.25 -7.10 -13.50
N HIS A 113 -6.61 -5.95 -13.25
CA HIS A 113 -6.97 -4.67 -13.88
C HIS A 113 -6.62 -4.65 -15.38
N MET A 114 -5.49 -5.22 -15.78
CA MET A 114 -5.14 -5.35 -17.20
C MET A 114 -6.24 -6.11 -17.96
N ARG A 115 -6.65 -7.28 -17.43
CA ARG A 115 -7.71 -8.10 -18.05
C ARG A 115 -9.07 -7.42 -18.01
N LYS A 116 -9.40 -6.73 -16.91
CA LYS A 116 -10.65 -5.94 -16.77
C LYS A 116 -10.78 -4.88 -17.86
N HIS A 117 -9.67 -4.30 -18.32
CA HIS A 117 -9.65 -3.26 -19.34
C HIS A 117 -9.31 -3.79 -20.75
N GLY A 118 -9.37 -5.10 -20.97
CA GLY A 118 -9.26 -5.72 -22.29
C GLY A 118 -7.84 -6.06 -22.74
N PHE A 119 -6.86 -6.03 -21.84
CA PHE A 119 -5.48 -6.43 -22.14
C PHE A 119 -5.23 -7.88 -21.73
N GLU A 120 -4.76 -8.71 -22.66
CA GLU A 120 -4.49 -10.14 -22.39
C GLU A 120 -3.14 -10.38 -21.69
N ARG A 121 -2.23 -9.41 -21.71
CA ARG A 121 -0.92 -9.44 -21.05
C ARG A 121 -0.53 -8.05 -20.53
N GLY A 122 0.02 -8.00 -19.32
CA GLY A 122 0.71 -6.85 -18.72
C GLY A 122 2.13 -7.21 -18.34
#